data_AF-A0A924RT94-F1
#
_entry.id   AF-A0A924RT94-F1
#
_cell.length_a   1.000
_cell.length_b   1.000
_cell.length_c   1.000
_cell.angle_alpha   90.00
_cell.angle_beta   90.00
_cell.angle_gamma   90.00
#
_symmetry.space_group_name_H-M   'P 1'
#
loop_
_entity.id
_entity.type
_entity.pdbx_description
1 polymer ?
#
loop_
_entity_poly.entity_id
_entity_poly.type
_entity_poly.pdbx_seq_one_letter_code
_entity_poly.pdbx_strand_id
1 'polypeptide(L)' 'MWEAYKKGFTAYLQLEKSLSDNSVDAYLHDVEKLTSFLLANA' A
#
# COMPACT_ATOMS: atom_id res chain seq x y z
N MET A 1 -5.43 -8.82 6.72
CA MET A 1 -5.68 -9.75 5.59
C MET A 1 -4.58 -9.67 4.52
N TRP A 2 -3.90 -8.54 4.29
CA TRP A 2 -2.94 -8.38 3.15
C TRP A 2 -1.50 -7.97 3.55
N GLU A 3 -1.08 -8.20 4.80
CA GLU A 3 0.20 -7.67 5.33
C GLU A 3 1.44 -8.11 4.53
N ALA A 4 1.50 -9.37 4.10
CA ALA A 4 2.61 -9.87 3.29
C ALA A 4 2.73 -9.14 1.95
N TYR A 5 1.61 -8.86 1.29
CA TYR A 5 1.57 -8.14 0.02
C TYR A 5 1.90 -6.66 0.18
N LYS A 6 1.39 -6.02 1.25
CA LYS A 6 1.75 -4.63 1.57
C LYS A 6 3.26 -4.49 1.75
N LYS A 7 3.90 -5.40 2.50
CA LYS A 7 5.35 -5.38 2.72
C LYS A 7 6.15 -5.52 1.41
N GLY A 8 5.74 -6.42 0.52
CA GLY A 8 6.38 -6.58 -0.79
C GLY A 8 6.20 -5.34 -1.67
N PHE A 9 5.01 -4.75 -1.67
CA PHE A 9 4.71 -3.54 -2.42
C PHE A 9 5.51 -2.33 -1.89
N THR A 10 5.61 -2.15 -0.57
CA THR A 10 6.47 -1.13 0.06
C THR A 10 7.92 -1.27 -0.41
N ALA A 11 8.47 -2.49 -0.36
CA ALA A 11 9.85 -2.74 -0.80
C ALA A 11 10.04 -2.42 -2.28
N TYR A 12 9.10 -2.76 -3.15
CA TYR A 12 9.13 -2.39 -4.56
C TYR A 12 9.13 -0.86 -4.76
N LEU A 13 8.25 -0.14 -4.07
CA LEU A 13 8.17 1.32 -4.18
C LEU A 13 9.46 2.02 -3.70
N GLN A 14 10.10 1.51 -2.65
CA GLN A 14 11.34 2.08 -2.12
C GLN A 14 12.58 1.68 -2.94
N LEU A 15 12.73 0.40 -3.26
CA LEU A 15 13.96 -0.13 -3.87
C LEU A 15 13.98 0.00 -5.38
N GLU A 16 12.87 -0.30 -6.06
CA GLU A 16 12.83 -0.30 -7.52
C GLU A 16 12.37 1.05 -8.08
N LYS A 17 11.49 1.75 -7.36
CA LYS A 17 10.95 3.04 -7.80
C LYS A 17 11.63 4.24 -7.14
N SER A 18 12.48 4.03 -6.13
CA SER A 18 13.18 5.09 -5.38
C SER A 18 12.26 6.20 -4.90
N LEU A 19 11.03 5.84 -4.50
CA LEU A 19 10.06 6.81 -4.00
C LEU A 19 10.44 7.26 -2.60
N SER A 20 10.16 8.54 -2.30
CA SER A 20 10.28 9.06 -0.94
C SER A 20 9.25 8.42 -0.01
N ASP A 21 9.54 8.41 1.29
CA ASP A 21 8.65 7.83 2.30
C ASP A 21 7.23 8.43 2.23
N ASN A 22 7.12 9.76 2.06
CA ASN A 22 5.82 10.43 1.88
C ASN A 22 5.03 9.88 0.69
N SER A 23 5.71 9.52 -0.40
CA SER A 23 5.06 8.95 -1.58
C SER A 23 4.65 7.50 -1.30
N VAL A 24 5.50 6.71 -0.66
CA VAL A 24 5.19 5.33 -0.25
C VAL A 24 3.97 5.29 0.66
N ASP A 25 3.91 6.17 1.66
CA ASP A 25 2.78 6.27 2.59
C ASP A 25 1.47 6.61 1.88
N ALA A 26 1.50 7.52 0.90
CA ALA A 26 0.31 7.84 0.11
C ALA A 26 -0.22 6.62 -0.66
N TYR A 27 0.66 5.83 -1.29
CA TYR A 27 0.26 4.59 -1.97
C TYR A 27 -0.32 3.56 -1.00
N LEU A 28 0.29 3.39 0.18
CA LEU A 28 -0.23 2.46 1.20
C LEU A 28 -1.59 2.90 1.74
N HIS A 29 -1.77 4.20 1.97
CA HIS A 29 -3.04 4.79 2.40
C HIS A 29 -4.16 4.54 1.39
N ASP A 30 -3.88 4.66 0.09
CA ASP A 30 -4.88 4.38 -0.94
C ASP A 30 -5.27 2.89 -1.00
N VAL A 31 -4.31 1.99 -0.78
CA VAL A 31 -4.59 0.54 -0.62
C VAL A 31 -5.47 0.29 0.60
N GLU A 32 -5.22 0.96 1.73
CA GLU A 32 -6.05 0.85 2.94
C GLU A 32 -7.47 1.34 2.71
N LYS A 33 -7.65 2.46 2.00
CA LYS A 33 -8.98 2.95 1.61
C LYS A 33 -9.71 1.96 0.72
N LEU A 34 -9.04 1.42 -0.31
CA LEU A 34 -9.64 0.46 -1.22
C LEU A 34 -10.09 -0.81 -0.47
N THR A 35 -9.20 -1.37 0.35
CA THR A 35 -9.52 -2.58 1.12
C THR A 35 -10.65 -2.34 2.13
N SER A 36 -10.66 -1.19 2.81
CA SER A 36 -11.74 -0.80 3.70
C SER A 36 -13.07 -0.65 2.96
N PHE A 37 -13.06 -0.03 1.77
CA PHE A 37 -14.25 0.09 0.93
C PHE A 37 -14.80 -1.28 0.52
N LEU A 38 -13.93 -2.19 0.06
CA LEU A 38 -14.35 -3.54 -0.35
C LEU A 38 -14.93 -4.33 0.83
N LEU A 39 -14.33 -4.23 2.02
CA LEU A 39 -14.85 -4.90 3.22
C LEU A 39 -16.19 -4.33 3.70
N ALA A 40 -16.38 -3.01 3.59
CA ALA A 40 -17.62 -2.35 4.01
C ALA A 40 -18.79 -2.61 3.05
N ASN A 41 -18.54 -3.03 1.81
CA ASN A 41 -19.54 -3.27 0.77
C ASN A 41 -19.55 -4.74 0.29
N ALA A 42 -18.98 -5.66 1.08
CA ALA A 42 -18.96 -7.10 0.81
C ALA A 42 -20.23 -7.80 1.34
#